data_AF-A0A3N1PPF8-F1
#
_entry.id   AF-A0A3N1PPF8-F1
#
_cell.length_a   1.000
_cell.length_b   1.000
_cell.length_c   1.000
_cell.angle_alpha   90.00
_cell.angle_beta   90.00
_cell.angle_gamma   90.00
#
_symmetry.space_group_name_H-M   'P 1'
#
loop_
_entity.id
_entity.type
_entity.pdbx_description
1 polymer ?
#
loop_
_entity_poly.entity_id
_entity_poly.type
_entity_poly.pdbx_seq_one_letter_code
_entity_poly.pdbx_strand_id
1 'polypeptide(L)'
;MLRVFFALLFISFNALADNCSNLYEQHLATDAKLTYEKFDQTMGEGFRALEKEKCFLEAANLISFYIKETQNKEISLRWHLAQMRALSGDYQSAINNAKLSLVSSEMQAKFPIKWNDFVEANIGFWERDKDKLVRYRNEVSTGAKIKPNEINLVFLDRLINNFSETYQVAMYGNDKGS
;
A
#
# COMPACT_ATOMS: atom_id res chain seq x y z
N MET A 1 -41.71 38.45 16.67
CA MET A 1 -41.21 37.79 15.45
C MET A 1 -39.97 36.98 15.81
N LEU A 2 -40.05 35.68 15.51
CA LEU A 2 -39.07 34.60 15.41
C LEU A 2 -37.64 34.78 15.99
N ARG A 3 -37.32 34.02 17.04
CA ARG A 3 -35.94 33.72 17.45
C ARG A 3 -35.40 32.58 16.58
N VAL A 4 -34.40 32.85 15.75
CA VAL A 4 -33.71 31.82 14.95
C VAL A 4 -32.63 31.19 15.84
N PHE A 5 -32.86 29.95 16.27
CA PHE A 5 -31.82 29.10 16.87
C PHE A 5 -30.96 28.53 15.74
N PHE A 6 -29.72 29.00 15.62
CA PHE A 6 -28.71 28.41 14.74
C PHE A 6 -28.08 27.22 15.47
N ALA A 7 -28.62 26.02 15.25
CA ALA A 7 -28.00 24.79 15.72
C ALA A 7 -26.84 24.42 14.78
N LEU A 8 -25.61 24.68 15.20
CA LEU A 8 -24.40 24.19 14.56
C LEU A 8 -24.31 22.68 14.74
N LEU A 9 -24.74 21.93 13.72
CA LEU A 9 -24.44 20.50 13.57
C LEU A 9 -22.95 20.34 13.25
N PHE A 10 -22.13 20.14 14.28
CA PHE A 10 -20.79 19.55 14.11
C PHE A 10 -20.97 18.08 13.74
N ILE A 11 -20.92 17.79 12.44
CA ILE A 11 -20.93 16.41 11.94
C ILE A 11 -19.55 15.80 12.22
N SER A 12 -19.56 14.72 12.99
CA SER A 12 -18.43 14.04 13.62
C SER A 12 -17.46 13.42 12.61
N PHE A 13 -16.33 14.08 12.33
CA PHE A 13 -15.20 13.47 11.62
C PHE A 13 -14.41 12.44 12.46
N ASN A 14 -14.71 12.32 13.76
CA ASN A 14 -13.91 11.51 14.69
C ASN A 14 -14.16 9.99 14.60
N ALA A 15 -15.33 9.55 14.14
CA ALA A 15 -15.73 8.14 14.29
C ALA A 15 -14.85 7.14 13.49
N LEU A 16 -14.32 7.52 12.33
CA LEU A 16 -13.45 6.65 11.52
C LEU A 16 -12.01 6.61 12.04
N ALA A 17 -11.45 7.76 12.44
CA ALA A 17 -10.11 7.83 13.02
C ALA A 17 -10.05 7.08 14.36
N ASP A 18 -11.10 7.19 15.17
CA ASP A 18 -11.25 6.44 16.42
C ASP A 18 -11.30 4.92 16.15
N ASN A 19 -11.91 4.47 15.05
CA ASN A 19 -11.96 3.05 14.70
C ASN A 19 -10.59 2.50 14.27
N CYS A 20 -9.86 3.22 13.41
CA CYS A 20 -8.53 2.77 12.97
C CYS A 20 -7.52 2.70 14.11
N SER A 21 -7.51 3.70 15.00
CA SER A 21 -6.63 3.68 16.17
C SER A 21 -6.96 2.51 17.11
N ASN A 22 -8.24 2.23 17.36
CA ASN A 22 -8.63 1.11 18.22
C ASN A 22 -8.26 -0.24 17.61
N LEU A 23 -8.49 -0.42 16.30
CA LEU A 23 -8.09 -1.63 15.59
C LEU A 23 -6.57 -1.81 15.62
N TYR A 24 -5.81 -0.73 15.42
CA TYR A 24 -4.36 -0.75 15.54
C TYR A 24 -3.88 -1.23 16.91
N GLU A 25 -4.40 -0.65 18.00
CA GLU A 25 -4.00 -1.05 19.37
C GLU A 25 -4.32 -2.52 19.67
N GLN A 26 -5.45 -3.03 19.16
CA GLN A 26 -5.80 -4.45 19.30
C GLN A 26 -4.76 -5.36 18.64
N HIS A 27 -4.39 -5.05 17.40
CA HIS A 27 -3.41 -5.83 16.64
C HIS A 27 -1.98 -5.65 17.17
N LEU A 28 -1.62 -4.45 17.65
CA LEU A 28 -0.29 -4.17 18.19
C LEU A 28 0.06 -5.08 19.38
N ALA A 29 -0.93 -5.40 20.22
CA ALA A 29 -0.76 -6.24 21.40
C ALA A 29 -0.46 -7.72 21.08
N THR A 30 -0.88 -8.21 19.92
CA THR A 30 -0.85 -9.65 19.57
C THR A 30 0.07 -9.98 18.41
N ASP A 31 0.19 -9.09 17.42
CA ASP A 31 0.60 -9.51 16.09
C ASP A 31 2.10 -9.66 15.92
N ALA A 32 2.92 -9.05 16.78
CA ALA A 32 4.36 -9.30 16.81
C ALA A 32 4.71 -10.77 17.14
N LYS A 33 3.76 -11.54 17.70
CA LYS A 33 3.92 -12.97 18.01
C LYS A 33 3.46 -13.88 16.86
N LEU A 34 2.88 -13.33 15.80
CA LEU A 34 2.45 -14.10 14.64
C LEU A 34 3.66 -14.57 13.82
N THR A 35 3.51 -15.72 13.18
CA THR A 35 4.42 -16.13 12.12
C THR A 35 4.34 -15.14 10.95
N TYR A 36 5.39 -15.08 10.15
CA TYR A 36 5.42 -14.26 8.93
C TYR A 36 4.20 -14.51 8.06
N GLU A 37 3.86 -15.78 7.81
CA GLU A 37 2.71 -16.15 6.97
C GLU A 37 1.39 -15.56 7.51
N LYS A 38 1.15 -15.70 8.82
CA LYS A 38 -0.07 -15.17 9.44
C LYS A 38 -0.12 -13.66 9.43
N PHE A 39 1.02 -13.01 9.62
CA PHE A 39 1.10 -11.55 9.62
C PHE A 39 0.98 -10.95 8.21
N ASP A 40 1.66 -11.54 7.23
CA ASP A 40 1.94 -10.94 5.92
C ASP A 40 1.27 -11.63 4.74
N GLN A 41 0.60 -12.77 4.88
CA GLN A 41 0.01 -13.49 3.74
C GLN A 41 -1.46 -13.86 3.96
N THR A 42 -1.90 -14.00 5.21
CA THR A 42 -3.29 -14.38 5.52
C THR A 42 -4.26 -13.20 5.49
N MET A 43 -5.31 -13.30 4.66
CA MET A 43 -6.38 -12.29 4.61
C MET A 43 -7.16 -12.19 5.93
N GLY A 44 -7.34 -10.96 6.41
CA GLY A 44 -8.05 -10.68 7.67
C GLY A 44 -7.24 -10.94 8.94
N GLU A 45 -5.99 -11.36 8.83
CA GLU A 45 -5.03 -11.42 9.93
C GLU A 45 -3.92 -10.36 9.72
N GLY A 46 -3.14 -10.10 10.77
CA GLY A 46 -2.03 -9.15 10.68
C GLY A 46 -2.46 -7.76 10.21
N PHE A 47 -1.61 -7.14 9.40
CA PHE A 47 -1.92 -5.82 8.84
C PHE A 47 -3.09 -5.82 7.84
N ARG A 48 -3.46 -6.98 7.27
CA ARG A 48 -4.56 -7.07 6.29
C ARG A 48 -5.91 -6.81 6.90
N ALA A 49 -6.07 -7.04 8.21
CA ALA A 49 -7.26 -6.63 8.93
C ALA A 49 -7.45 -5.11 8.87
N LEU A 50 -6.37 -4.34 9.03
CA LEU A 50 -6.39 -2.88 8.94
C LEU A 50 -6.52 -2.37 7.50
N GLU A 51 -5.83 -3.02 6.55
CA GLU A 51 -5.94 -2.69 5.12
C GLU A 51 -7.40 -2.82 4.63
N LYS A 52 -8.09 -3.89 5.03
CA LYS A 52 -9.50 -4.12 4.68
C LYS A 52 -10.41 -2.97 5.11
N GLU A 53 -10.15 -2.40 6.29
CA GLU A 53 -10.90 -1.26 6.83
C GLU A 53 -10.37 0.10 6.32
N LYS A 54 -9.47 0.10 5.32
CA LYS A 54 -8.82 1.29 4.75
C LYS A 54 -8.00 2.10 5.76
N CYS A 55 -7.58 1.48 6.87
CA CYS A 55 -6.70 2.05 7.90
C CYS A 55 -5.23 1.93 7.47
N PHE A 56 -4.88 2.55 6.34
CA PHE A 56 -3.59 2.32 5.67
C PHE A 56 -2.39 2.81 6.47
N LEU A 57 -2.51 3.95 7.16
CA LEU A 57 -1.42 4.49 7.98
C LEU A 57 -1.12 3.55 9.16
N GLU A 58 -2.15 3.07 9.82
CA GLU A 58 -2.07 2.13 10.93
C GLU A 58 -1.54 0.77 10.49
N ALA A 59 -1.99 0.27 9.32
CA ALA A 59 -1.44 -0.94 8.70
C ALA A 59 0.07 -0.78 8.44
N ALA A 60 0.49 0.36 7.88
CA ALA A 60 1.91 0.67 7.67
C ALA A 60 2.69 0.72 9.00
N ASN A 61 2.12 1.31 10.04
CA ASN A 61 2.73 1.36 11.36
C ASN A 61 2.88 -0.04 11.96
N LEU A 62 1.87 -0.91 11.78
CA LEU A 62 1.91 -2.29 12.27
C LEU A 62 2.97 -3.12 11.55
N ILE A 63 3.09 -3.01 10.22
CA ILE A 63 4.16 -3.69 9.45
C ILE A 63 5.54 -3.21 9.93
N SER A 64 5.70 -1.89 10.10
CA SER A 64 6.97 -1.33 10.58
C SER A 64 7.33 -1.84 11.98
N PHE A 65 6.34 -1.96 12.87
CA PHE A 65 6.53 -2.54 14.19
C PHE A 65 6.90 -4.02 14.10
N TYR A 66 6.17 -4.82 13.31
CA TYR A 66 6.44 -6.24 13.13
C TYR A 66 7.86 -6.50 12.63
N ILE A 67 8.32 -5.77 11.60
CA ILE A 67 9.69 -5.88 11.08
C ILE A 67 10.72 -5.59 12.19
N LYS A 68 10.47 -4.56 13.02
CA LYS A 68 11.37 -4.18 14.11
C LYS A 68 11.43 -5.25 15.20
N GLU A 69 10.29 -5.80 15.62
CA GLU A 69 10.26 -6.76 16.73
C GLU A 69 10.78 -8.14 16.30
N THR A 70 10.49 -8.57 15.08
CA THR A 70 10.86 -9.91 14.60
C THR A 70 12.19 -9.95 13.85
N GLN A 71 12.73 -8.79 13.47
CA GLN A 71 13.91 -8.67 12.59
C GLN A 71 13.75 -9.43 11.26
N ASN A 72 12.50 -9.63 10.83
CA ASN A 72 12.19 -10.35 9.60
C ASN A 72 12.71 -9.59 8.37
N LYS A 73 13.27 -10.34 7.41
CA LYS A 73 13.95 -9.81 6.22
C LYS A 73 13.22 -10.09 4.90
N GLU A 74 12.01 -10.63 4.96
CA GLU A 74 11.21 -10.90 3.77
C GLU A 74 10.94 -9.61 3.00
N ILE A 75 11.20 -9.65 1.70
CA ILE A 75 11.11 -8.49 0.80
C ILE A 75 9.65 -8.02 0.65
N SER A 76 8.71 -8.95 0.72
CA SER A 76 7.26 -8.69 0.73
C SER A 76 6.84 -7.73 1.83
N LEU A 77 7.38 -7.84 3.04
CA LEU A 77 7.06 -6.92 4.14
C LEU A 77 7.45 -5.47 3.81
N ARG A 78 8.61 -5.27 3.17
CA ARG A 78 9.05 -3.94 2.72
C ARG A 78 8.17 -3.42 1.60
N TRP A 79 7.75 -4.30 0.70
CA TRP A 79 6.83 -3.95 -0.37
C TRP A 79 5.44 -3.56 0.15
N HIS A 80 4.82 -4.38 1.00
CA HIS A 80 3.52 -4.08 1.60
C HIS A 80 3.58 -2.81 2.46
N LEU A 81 4.67 -2.59 3.21
CA LEU A 81 4.90 -1.33 3.93
C LEU A 81 4.91 -0.13 2.97
N ALA A 82 5.58 -0.24 1.82
CA ALA A 82 5.58 0.81 0.81
C ALA A 82 4.18 1.09 0.26
N GLN A 83 3.42 0.03 -0.07
CA GLN A 83 2.05 0.17 -0.56
C GLN A 83 1.14 0.84 0.47
N MET A 84 1.20 0.44 1.74
CA MET A 84 0.38 1.04 2.80
C MET A 84 0.72 2.51 3.03
N ARG A 85 2.02 2.88 3.02
CA ARG A 85 2.46 4.29 3.08
C ARG A 85 1.95 5.09 1.88
N ALA A 86 2.00 4.52 0.68
CA ALA A 86 1.49 5.20 -0.50
C ALA A 86 -0.03 5.38 -0.46
N LEU A 87 -0.77 4.37 0.01
CA LEU A 87 -2.22 4.44 0.16
C LEU A 87 -2.64 5.48 1.19
N SER A 88 -1.84 5.69 2.24
CA SER A 88 -2.04 6.77 3.21
C SER A 88 -1.59 8.15 2.71
N GLY A 89 -1.06 8.27 1.48
CA GLY A 89 -0.53 9.51 0.90
C GLY A 89 0.91 9.87 1.31
N ASP A 90 1.61 9.05 2.10
CA ASP A 90 3.01 9.25 2.47
C ASP A 90 3.95 8.66 1.41
N TYR A 91 4.04 9.33 0.26
CA TYR A 91 4.84 8.88 -0.88
C TYR A 91 6.34 8.85 -0.58
N GLN A 92 6.85 9.75 0.25
CA GLN A 92 8.27 9.77 0.57
C GLN A 92 8.69 8.51 1.32
N SER A 93 7.92 8.08 2.32
CA SER A 93 8.16 6.83 3.03
C SER A 93 7.89 5.61 2.14
N ALA A 94 6.89 5.68 1.26
CA ALA A 94 6.61 4.62 0.30
C ALA A 94 7.80 4.34 -0.63
N ILE A 95 8.33 5.40 -1.26
CA ILE A 95 9.49 5.32 -2.16
C ILE A 95 10.70 4.73 -1.43
N ASN A 96 10.97 5.19 -0.20
CA ASN A 96 12.10 4.69 0.59
C ASN A 96 11.96 3.19 0.89
N ASN A 97 10.78 2.71 1.28
CA ASN A 97 10.57 1.29 1.56
C ASN A 97 10.54 0.43 0.30
N ALA A 98 10.01 0.94 -0.81
CA ALA A 98 10.02 0.22 -2.09
C ALA A 98 11.44 0.03 -2.63
N LYS A 99 12.32 1.02 -2.46
CA LYS A 99 13.75 0.86 -2.79
C LYS A 99 14.40 -0.25 -1.97
N LEU A 100 14.00 -0.43 -0.70
CA LEU A 100 14.46 -1.53 0.14
C LEU A 100 13.86 -2.89 -0.24
N SER A 101 12.81 -2.93 -1.07
CA SER A 101 12.24 -4.18 -1.60
C SER A 101 12.83 -4.60 -2.95
N LEU A 102 13.74 -3.80 -3.54
CA LEU A 102 14.42 -4.19 -4.77
C LEU A 102 15.37 -5.38 -4.52
N VAL A 103 15.45 -6.29 -5.50
CA VAL A 103 16.37 -7.45 -5.46
C VAL A 103 17.62 -7.18 -6.30
N SER A 104 18.70 -7.93 -6.07
CA SER A 104 19.89 -7.83 -6.92
C SER A 104 19.58 -8.24 -8.36
N SER A 105 20.34 -7.72 -9.33
CA SER A 105 20.22 -8.12 -10.74
C SER A 105 20.41 -9.62 -10.93
N GLU A 106 21.31 -10.24 -10.16
CA GLU A 106 21.52 -11.69 -10.16
C GLU A 106 20.27 -12.46 -9.67
N MET A 107 19.62 -11.99 -8.61
CA MET A 107 18.38 -12.60 -8.11
C MET A 107 17.23 -12.40 -9.12
N GLN A 108 17.10 -11.20 -9.67
CA GLN A 108 16.10 -10.87 -10.69
C GLN A 108 16.24 -11.77 -11.93
N ALA A 109 17.47 -12.08 -12.35
CA ALA A 109 17.72 -12.95 -13.51
C ALA A 109 17.26 -14.40 -13.28
N LYS A 110 17.09 -14.83 -12.02
CA LYS A 110 16.66 -16.19 -11.66
C LYS A 110 15.14 -16.36 -11.72
N PHE A 111 14.36 -15.28 -11.77
CA PHE A 111 12.90 -15.34 -11.76
C PHE A 111 12.29 -14.67 -12.99
N PRO A 112 11.27 -15.28 -13.62
CA PRO A 112 10.63 -14.70 -14.79
C PRO A 112 9.74 -13.49 -14.45
N ILE A 113 9.43 -13.27 -13.17
CA ILE A 113 8.67 -12.12 -12.68
C ILE A 113 9.54 -10.87 -12.76
N LYS A 114 9.07 -9.82 -13.43
CA LYS A 114 9.78 -8.55 -13.61
C LYS A 114 9.65 -7.65 -12.36
N TRP A 115 10.13 -8.15 -11.23
CA TRP A 115 9.91 -7.56 -9.91
C TRP A 115 10.45 -6.14 -9.79
N ASN A 116 11.74 -5.93 -10.06
CA ASN A 116 12.34 -4.61 -9.93
C ASN A 116 11.67 -3.59 -10.86
N ASP A 117 11.33 -3.99 -12.08
CA ASP A 117 10.63 -3.12 -13.03
C ASP A 117 9.23 -2.76 -12.52
N PHE A 118 8.50 -3.72 -11.93
CA PHE A 118 7.21 -3.45 -11.31
C PHE A 118 7.30 -2.47 -10.13
N VAL A 119 8.32 -2.63 -9.28
CA VAL A 119 8.59 -1.73 -8.14
C VAL A 119 8.94 -0.32 -8.65
N GLU A 120 9.85 -0.19 -9.61
CA GLU A 120 10.26 1.10 -10.17
C GLU A 120 9.12 1.82 -10.91
N ALA A 121 8.22 1.08 -11.55
CA ALA A 121 7.01 1.65 -12.15
C ALA A 121 6.10 2.30 -11.09
N ASN A 122 5.88 1.63 -9.95
CA ASN A 122 5.14 2.19 -8.82
C ASN A 122 5.82 3.43 -8.24
N ILE A 123 7.15 3.38 -8.07
CA ILE A 123 7.94 4.54 -7.64
C ILE A 123 7.73 5.72 -8.60
N GLY A 124 7.69 5.50 -9.92
CA GLY A 124 7.38 6.56 -10.89
C GLY A 124 6.02 7.23 -10.64
N PHE A 125 4.98 6.46 -10.29
CA PHE A 125 3.69 7.04 -9.91
C PHE A 125 3.80 7.93 -8.66
N TRP A 126 4.47 7.45 -7.61
CA TRP A 126 4.62 8.19 -6.34
C TRP A 126 5.55 9.41 -6.46
N GLU A 127 6.55 9.36 -7.33
CA GLU A 127 7.43 10.49 -7.69
C GLU A 127 6.75 11.51 -8.61
N ARG A 128 5.52 11.24 -9.07
CA ARG A 128 4.84 12.02 -10.12
C ARG A 128 5.65 12.09 -11.43
N ASP A 129 6.38 11.01 -11.72
CA ASP A 129 7.13 10.82 -12.95
C ASP A 129 6.41 9.80 -13.86
N LYS A 130 5.64 10.33 -14.81
CA LYS A 130 4.85 9.51 -15.75
C LYS A 130 5.75 8.75 -16.71
N ASP A 131 6.87 9.35 -17.11
CA ASP A 131 7.79 8.76 -18.08
C ASP A 131 8.47 7.54 -17.46
N LYS A 132 8.88 7.64 -16.19
CA LYS A 132 9.39 6.51 -15.41
C LYS A 132 8.35 5.40 -15.27
N LEU A 133 7.12 5.73 -14.88
CA LEU A 133 6.03 4.76 -14.78
C LEU A 133 5.81 4.00 -16.10
N VAL A 134 5.69 4.72 -17.22
CA VAL A 134 5.46 4.13 -18.54
C VAL A 134 6.65 3.29 -19.00
N ARG A 135 7.88 3.80 -18.81
CA ARG A 135 9.11 3.08 -19.16
C ARG A 135 9.15 1.71 -18.47
N TYR A 136 9.00 1.67 -17.16
CA TYR A 136 9.12 0.43 -16.41
C TYR A 136 7.91 -0.50 -16.61
N ARG A 137 6.71 0.04 -16.83
CA ARG A 137 5.57 -0.76 -17.30
C ARG A 137 5.89 -1.47 -18.61
N ASN A 138 6.56 -0.81 -19.55
CA ASN A 138 6.98 -1.43 -20.81
C ASN A 138 8.03 -2.53 -20.58
N GLU A 139 8.96 -2.37 -19.64
CA GLU A 139 9.89 -3.43 -19.26
C GLU A 139 9.18 -4.66 -18.68
N VAL A 140 8.19 -4.46 -17.80
CA VAL A 140 7.33 -5.55 -17.29
C VAL A 140 6.64 -6.27 -18.46
N SER A 141 6.21 -5.53 -19.49
CA SER A 141 5.49 -6.10 -20.64
C SER A 141 6.32 -7.08 -21.46
N THR A 142 7.66 -6.94 -21.45
CA THR A 142 8.57 -7.91 -22.11
C THR A 142 8.47 -9.32 -21.49
N GLY A 143 8.01 -9.41 -20.23
CA GLY A 143 7.82 -10.65 -19.48
C GLY A 143 6.36 -11.12 -19.38
N ALA A 144 5.41 -10.53 -20.13
CA ALA A 144 3.97 -10.76 -19.95
C ALA A 144 3.46 -12.20 -20.18
N LYS A 145 4.32 -13.14 -20.60
CA LYS A 145 3.96 -14.54 -20.89
C LYS A 145 3.65 -15.37 -19.64
N ILE A 146 3.75 -14.80 -18.44
CA ILE A 146 3.44 -15.46 -17.18
C ILE A 146 2.36 -14.69 -16.41
N LYS A 147 1.53 -15.42 -15.68
CA LYS A 147 0.38 -14.84 -15.00
C LYS A 147 0.71 -13.71 -14.02
N PRO A 148 1.80 -13.77 -13.22
CA PRO A 148 2.16 -12.67 -12.33
C PRO A 148 2.45 -11.35 -13.06
N ASN A 149 3.15 -11.41 -14.20
CA ASN A 149 3.45 -10.20 -14.97
C ASN A 149 2.21 -9.63 -15.65
N GLU A 150 1.28 -10.48 -16.12
CA GLU A 150 -0.03 -9.99 -16.62
C GLU A 150 -0.80 -9.21 -15.55
N ILE A 151 -0.86 -9.74 -14.32
CA ILE A 151 -1.54 -9.09 -13.20
C ILE A 151 -0.87 -7.75 -12.89
N ASN A 152 0.46 -7.72 -12.83
CA ASN A 152 1.22 -6.49 -12.63
C ASN A 152 0.97 -5.46 -13.73
N LEU A 153 0.82 -5.86 -14.99
CA LEU A 153 0.50 -4.94 -16.08
C LEU A 153 -0.88 -4.31 -15.91
N VAL A 154 -1.90 -5.11 -15.55
CA VAL A 154 -3.25 -4.58 -15.28
C VAL A 154 -3.20 -3.52 -14.17
N PHE A 155 -2.40 -3.77 -13.14
CA PHE A 155 -2.16 -2.82 -12.05
C PHE A 155 -1.49 -1.53 -12.55
N LEU A 156 -0.38 -1.63 -13.28
CA LEU A 156 0.35 -0.47 -13.79
C LEU A 156 -0.46 0.32 -14.81
N ASP A 157 -1.28 -0.33 -15.64
CA ASP A 157 -2.18 0.32 -16.58
C ASP A 157 -3.24 1.15 -15.84
N ARG A 158 -3.73 0.65 -14.70
CA ARG A 158 -4.64 1.41 -13.83
C ARG A 158 -3.96 2.67 -13.29
N LEU A 159 -2.70 2.58 -12.87
CA LEU A 159 -1.92 3.74 -12.41
C LEU A 159 -1.72 4.76 -13.53
N ILE A 160 -1.39 4.31 -14.75
CA ILE A 160 -1.22 5.19 -15.91
C ILE A 160 -2.53 5.93 -16.24
N ASN A 161 -3.65 5.21 -16.21
CA ASN A 161 -4.97 5.78 -16.51
C ASN A 161 -5.45 6.78 -15.45
N ASN A 162 -4.97 6.66 -14.21
CA ASN A 162 -5.32 7.52 -13.08
C ASN A 162 -4.11 8.30 -12.56
N PHE A 163 -3.17 8.65 -13.44
CA PHE A 163 -1.87 9.22 -13.03
C PHE A 163 -1.97 10.52 -12.23
N SER A 164 -2.99 11.34 -12.51
CA SER A 164 -3.26 12.59 -11.80
C SER A 164 -3.88 12.40 -10.41
N GLU A 165 -4.36 11.20 -10.10
CA GLU A 165 -5.07 10.91 -8.86
C GLU A 165 -4.11 10.59 -7.70
N THR A 166 -4.65 10.47 -6.49
CA THR A 166 -3.93 9.84 -5.38
C THR A 166 -3.76 8.34 -5.64
N TYR A 167 -2.76 7.71 -5.03
CA TYR A 167 -2.57 6.27 -5.17
C TYR A 167 -3.79 5.48 -4.69
N GLN A 168 -4.41 5.93 -3.60
CA GLN A 168 -5.66 5.35 -3.11
C GLN A 168 -6.78 5.43 -4.15
N VAL A 169 -7.01 6.58 -4.77
CA VAL A 169 -8.05 6.73 -5.81
C VAL A 169 -7.69 5.93 -7.06
N ALA A 170 -6.42 5.94 -7.47
CA ALA A 170 -5.97 5.11 -8.60
C ALA A 170 -6.22 3.62 -8.34
N MET A 171 -6.08 3.15 -7.10
CA MET A 171 -6.21 1.72 -6.77
C MET A 171 -7.64 1.28 -6.45
N TYR A 172 -8.35 2.03 -5.60
CA TYR A 172 -9.66 1.69 -5.08
C TYR A 172 -10.81 2.50 -5.71
N GLY A 173 -10.49 3.48 -6.56
CA GLY A 173 -11.48 4.40 -7.11
C GLY A 173 -11.94 5.44 -6.09
N ASN A 174 -12.90 6.27 -6.52
CA ASN A 174 -13.59 7.22 -5.65
C ASN A 174 -14.69 6.51 -4.85
N ASP A 175 -14.32 5.58 -3.99
CA ASP A 175 -15.23 5.12 -2.94
C ASP A 175 -15.44 6.28 -1.96
N LYS A 176 -16.43 7.11 -2.25
CA LYS A 176 -17.10 7.91 -1.22
C LYS A 176 -17.75 6.87 -0.31
N GLY A 177 -17.09 6.55 0.81
CA GLY A 177 -17.61 5.61 1.79
C GLY A 177 -19.09 5.88 2.02
N SER A 178 -19.92 4.89 1.69
CA SER A 178 -21.33 4.82 2.05
C SER A 178 -21.46 4.61 3.54
#